data_AF-A0AA37EY04-F1
#
_entry.id   AF-A0AA37EY04-F1
#
_cell.length_a   1.000
_cell.length_b   1.000
_cell.length_c   1.000
_cell.angle_alpha   90.00
_cell.angle_beta   90.00
_cell.angle_gamma   90.00
#
_symmetry.space_group_name_H-M   'P 1'
#
loop_
_entity.id
_entity.type
_entity.pdbx_description
1 polymer ?
#
loop_
_entity_poly.entity_id
_entity_poly.type
_entity_poly.pdbx_seq_one_letter_code
_entity_poly.pdbx_strand_id
1 'polypeptide(L)' 'MIKTITFASMHFSIAFLVTWLLTGDIMIGGLVAIVEPAVNSVAYFFHEKAWVKWGLSPTPQH' A
#
# COMPACT_ATOMS: atom_id res chain seq x y z
N MET A 1 13.62 10.58 -9.96
CA MET A 1 12.52 11.18 -9.19
C MET A 1 11.20 11.28 -9.97
N ILE A 2 11.21 11.69 -11.25
CA ILE A 2 9.99 11.68 -12.09
C ILE A 2 9.34 10.28 -12.23
N LYS A 3 10.15 9.21 -12.32
CA LYS A 3 9.64 7.82 -12.36
C LYS A 3 8.83 7.45 -11.11
N THR A 4 9.32 7.85 -9.93
CA THR A 4 8.65 7.58 -8.65
C THR A 4 7.35 8.36 -8.52
N ILE A 5 7.35 9.63 -8.95
CA ILE A 5 6.15 10.48 -8.93
C ILE A 5 5.10 9.96 -9.93
N THR A 6 5.51 9.60 -11.15
CA THR A 6 4.60 9.01 -12.14
C THR A 6 3.98 7.71 -11.63
N PHE A 7 4.78 6.86 -10.98
CA PHE A 7 4.28 5.61 -10.39
C PHE A 7 3.28 5.87 -9.26
N ALA A 8 3.56 6.82 -8.36
CA ALA A 8 2.64 7.22 -7.31
C ALA A 8 1.34 7.78 -7.89
N SER A 9 1.40 8.73 -8.82
CA SER A 9 0.22 9.31 -9.45
C SER A 9 -0.64 8.28 -10.19
N MET A 10 -0.01 7.30 -10.87
CA MET A 10 -0.72 6.20 -11.52
C MET A 10 -1.44 5.32 -10.49
N HIS A 11 -0.78 4.98 -9.39
CA HIS A 11 -1.36 4.18 -8.31
C HIS A 11 -2.57 4.87 -7.68
N PHE A 12 -2.45 6.15 -7.30
CA PHE A 12 -3.57 6.94 -6.78
C PHE A 12 -4.74 7.04 -7.77
N SER A 13 -4.44 7.24 -9.06
CA SER A 13 -5.47 7.36 -10.11
C SER A 13 -6.24 6.05 -10.29
N ILE A 14 -5.54 4.90 -10.31
CA ILE A 14 -6.18 3.58 -10.44
C ILE A 14 -7.00 3.25 -9.20
N ALA A 15 -6.44 3.43 -8.01
CA ALA A 15 -7.13 3.18 -6.74
C ALA A 15 -8.42 3.99 -6.62
N PHE A 16 -8.36 5.28 -6.97
CA PHE A 16 -9.51 6.17 -7.01
C PHE A 16 -10.53 5.72 -8.06
N LEU A 17 -10.12 5.46 -9.30
CA LEU A 17 -11.02 5.10 -10.40
C LEU A 17 -11.73 3.76 -10.15
N VAL A 18 -11.02 2.74 -9.70
CA VAL A 18 -11.60 1.42 -9.40
C VAL A 18 -12.61 1.53 -8.27
N THR A 19 -12.26 2.23 -7.19
CA THR A 19 -13.14 2.42 -6.04
C THR A 19 -14.37 3.24 -6.42
N TRP A 20 -14.18 4.32 -7.18
CA TRP A 20 -15.27 5.16 -7.68
C TRP A 20 -16.19 4.38 -8.63
N LEU A 21 -15.64 3.54 -9.51
CA LEU A 21 -16.43 2.69 -10.41
C LEU A 21 -17.28 1.66 -9.64
N LEU A 22 -16.73 1.08 -8.57
CA LEU A 22 -17.41 0.08 -7.76
C LEU A 22 -18.46 0.68 -6.82
N THR A 23 -18.20 1.89 -6.30
CA THR A 23 -19.02 2.52 -5.25
C THR A 23 -19.97 3.57 -5.81
N GLY A 24 -19.62 4.22 -6.92
CA GLY A 24 -20.26 5.43 -7.44
C GLY A 24 -19.95 6.70 -6.63
N ASP A 25 -19.21 6.58 -5.52
CA ASP A 25 -18.96 7.65 -4.57
C ASP A 25 -17.51 8.14 -4.60
N ILE A 26 -17.36 9.44 -4.83
CA ILE A 26 -16.07 10.14 -4.99
C ILE A 26 -15.34 10.22 -3.65
N MET A 27 -16.07 10.30 -2.54
CA MET A 27 -15.52 10.41 -1.18
C MET A 27 -14.85 9.09 -0.78
N ILE A 28 -15.47 7.95 -1.08
CA ILE A 28 -14.87 6.63 -0.83
C ILE A 28 -13.62 6.43 -1.71
N GLY A 29 -13.64 6.86 -2.97
CA GLY A 29 -12.47 6.82 -3.84
C GLY A 29 -11.26 7.58 -3.28
N GLY A 30 -11.48 8.78 -2.74
CA GLY A 30 -10.42 9.58 -2.11
C GLY A 30 -9.89 8.94 -0.81
N LEU A 31 -10.78 8.37 -0.01
CA LEU A 31 -10.41 7.70 1.23
C LEU A 31 -9.53 6.46 0.96
N VAL A 32 -9.92 5.64 -0.02
CA VAL A 32 -9.18 4.44 -0.42
C VAL A 32 -7.79 4.79 -0.96
N ALA A 33 -7.67 5.86 -1.74
CA ALA A 33 -6.39 6.35 -2.23
C ALA A 33 -5.35 6.57 -1.10
N ILE A 34 -5.79 6.99 0.09
CA ILE A 34 -4.91 7.20 1.25
C ILE A 34 -4.80 5.93 2.10
N VAL A 35 -5.90 5.20 2.26
CA VAL A 35 -5.96 3.98 3.07
C VAL A 35 -5.11 2.87 2.49
N GLU A 36 -5.06 2.69 1.17
CA GLU A 36 -4.30 1.63 0.52
C GLU A 36 -2.79 1.66 0.88
N PRO A 37 -2.05 2.77 0.69
CA PRO A 37 -0.64 2.85 1.10
C PRO A 37 -0.45 2.80 2.62
N ALA A 38 -1.41 3.30 3.40
CA ALA A 38 -1.35 3.24 4.87
C ALA A 38 -1.50 1.80 5.37
N VAL A 39 -2.48 1.06 4.87
CA VAL A 39 -2.69 -0.36 5.18
C VAL A 39 -1.52 -1.18 4.67
N ASN A 40 -0.98 -0.92 3.48
CA ASN A 40 0.20 -1.61 2.98
C ASN A 40 1.42 -1.38 3.89
N SER A 41 1.63 -0.15 4.36
CA SER A 41 2.71 0.18 5.30
C SER A 41 2.52 -0.50 6.66
N VAL A 42 1.31 -0.47 7.20
CA VAL A 42 0.96 -1.12 8.48
C VAL A 42 1.07 -2.64 8.34
N ALA A 43 0.53 -3.22 7.27
CA ALA A 43 0.62 -4.64 6.97
C ALA A 43 2.07 -5.08 6.81
N TYR A 44 2.91 -4.29 6.13
CA TYR A 44 4.35 -4.56 6.02
C TYR A 44 5.02 -4.53 7.40
N PHE A 45 4.72 -3.54 8.25
CA PHE A 45 5.24 -3.48 9.61
C PHE A 45 4.81 -4.68 10.47
N PHE A 46 3.54 -5.06 10.41
CA PHE A 46 3.04 -6.24 11.10
C PHE A 46 3.60 -7.53 10.51
N HIS A 47 3.77 -7.61 9.18
CA HIS A 47 4.35 -8.75 8.49
C HIS A 47 5.81 -8.92 8.93
N GLU A 48 6.61 -7.86 8.95
CA GLU A 48 7.99 -7.90 9.44
C GLU A 48 8.05 -8.29 10.92
N LYS A 49 7.19 -7.70 11.76
CA LYS A 49 7.10 -8.04 13.18
C LYS A 49 6.65 -9.48 13.42
N ALA A 50 5.71 -9.99 12.64
CA ALA A 50 5.24 -11.37 12.69
C ALA A 50 6.32 -12.34 12.17
N TRP A 51 7.04 -11.97 11.12
CA TRP A 51 8.12 -12.74 10.52
C TRP A 51 9.32 -12.88 11.48
N VAL A 52 9.69 -11.80 12.18
CA VAL A 52 10.68 -11.82 13.27
C VAL A 52 10.20 -12.68 14.44
N LYS A 53 8.91 -12.59 14.79
CA LYS A 53 8.32 -13.38 15.89
C LYS A 53 8.18 -14.86 15.56
N TRP A 54 8.01 -15.22 14.30
CA TRP A 54 7.83 -16.60 13.84
C TRP A 54 9.14 -17.25 13.34
N GLY A 55 10.27 -16.53 13.42
CA GLY A 55 11.60 -17.16 13.42
C GLY A 55 12.21 -17.46 12.06
N LEU A 56 11.88 -16.72 11.01
CA LEU A 56 12.63 -16.76 9.74
C LEU A 56 13.55 -15.55 9.64
N SER A 57 14.52 -15.45 10.56
CA SER A 57 15.72 -14.65 10.31
C SER A 57 16.47 -15.31 9.14
N PRO A 58 16.60 -14.70 7.95
CA PRO A 58 17.69 -15.12 7.08
C PRO A 58 18.97 -14.77 7.84
N THR A 59 19.73 -15.80 8.18
CA THR A 59 21.05 -15.74 8.78
C THR A 59 21.82 -14.55 8.19
N PRO A 60 22.41 -13.65 9.01
CA PRO A 60 23.36 -12.68 8.48
C PRO A 60 24.51 -13.47 7.88
N GLN A 61 24.59 -13.52 6.54
CA GLN A 61 25.80 -13.97 5.87
C GLN A 61 26.82 -12.86 6.07
N HIS A 62 27.78 -13.19 6.93
CA HIS A 62 28.96 -12.42 7.30
C HIS A 62 29.80 -11.97 6.09
#